data_AF-A0A9E2QDS1-F1
#
_entry.id   AF-A0A9E2QDS1-F1
#
_cell.length_a   1.000
_cell.length_b   1.000
_cell.length_c   1.000
_cell.angle_alpha   90.00
_cell.angle_beta   90.00
_cell.angle_gamma   90.00
#
_symmetry.space_group_name_H-M   'P 1'
#
loop_
_entity.id
_entity.type
_entity.pdbx_description
1 polymer ?
#
loop_
_entity_poly.entity_id
_entity_poly.type
_entity_poly.pdbx_seq_one_letter_code
_entity_poly.pdbx_strand_id
1 'polypeptide(L)'
;MAKARCGRILGEDIYIEAGDTATLYFINQLRAIQVMLAALKALDQDICHDGCSLPSTVNKVIKRLDKLRNDLEASDVASEKKESLLSKIDSFLADANRLPQDTSQTCRKSAGECVIGAGCFATGALNLIGITEPKAPKI
;
A
#
# COMPACT_ATOMS: atom_id res chain seq x y z
N MET A 1 11.31 28.93 16.05
CA MET A 1 11.76 27.80 15.22
C MET A 1 10.59 26.83 15.08
N ALA A 2 10.06 26.68 13.87
CA ALA A 2 8.88 25.84 13.64
C ALA A 2 9.26 24.36 13.76
N LYS A 3 8.48 23.60 14.53
CA LYS A 3 8.76 22.19 14.83
C LYS A 3 8.63 21.35 13.56
N ALA A 4 9.72 20.71 13.14
CA ALA A 4 9.72 19.66 12.13
C ALA A 4 8.77 18.54 12.58
N ARG A 5 7.88 18.09 11.70
CA ARG A 5 7.10 16.88 11.94
C ARG A 5 7.91 15.69 11.42
N CYS A 6 8.28 14.78 12.32
CA CYS A 6 8.92 13.54 11.94
C CYS A 6 7.90 12.61 11.26
N GLY A 7 8.04 12.40 9.96
CA GLY A 7 7.34 11.38 9.21
C GLY A 7 8.18 10.11 9.15
N ARG A 8 8.11 9.25 10.17
CA ARG A 8 8.73 7.92 10.11
C ARG A 8 8.07 6.99 9.09
N ILE A 9 8.79 6.50 8.08
CA ILE A 9 8.37 5.39 7.20
C ILE A 9 9.34 4.24 7.40
N LEU A 10 8.86 3.01 7.66
CA LEU A 10 9.72 1.83 7.78
C LEU A 10 10.88 1.94 8.81
N GLY A 11 10.76 2.80 9.82
CA GLY A 11 11.84 3.04 10.78
C GLY A 11 12.86 4.11 10.37
N GLU A 12 12.76 4.64 9.15
CA GLU A 12 13.53 5.80 8.70
C GLU A 12 12.78 7.09 9.02
N ASP A 13 13.47 8.03 9.67
CA ASP A 13 12.90 9.32 10.04
C ASP A 13 13.03 10.29 8.85
N ILE A 14 11.91 10.55 8.16
CA ILE A 14 11.85 11.62 7.15
C ILE A 14 11.44 12.91 7.85
N TYR A 15 12.33 13.89 7.84
CA TYR A 15 12.07 15.21 8.42
C TYR A 15 11.22 16.04 7.46
N ILE A 16 10.03 16.43 7.92
CA ILE A 16 9.09 17.26 7.16
C ILE A 16 9.08 18.64 7.80
N GLU A 17 9.33 19.66 6.98
CA GLU A 17 9.19 21.05 7.44
C GLU A 17 7.72 21.37 7.72
N ALA A 18 7.49 22.28 8.67
CA ALA A 18 6.13 22.71 8.97
C ALA A 18 5.52 23.41 7.75
N GLY A 19 4.46 22.82 7.18
CA GLY A 19 3.77 23.34 5.99
C GLY A 19 3.98 22.53 4.71
N ASP A 20 4.90 21.56 4.71
CA ASP A 20 5.13 20.67 3.56
C ASP A 20 4.08 19.56 3.50
N THR A 21 2.86 19.95 3.11
CA THR A 21 1.68 19.08 3.06
C THR A 21 1.75 18.05 1.93
N ALA A 22 2.44 18.38 0.84
CA ALA A 22 2.64 17.47 -0.29
C ALA A 22 3.50 16.27 0.12
N THR A 23 4.68 16.50 0.71
CA THR A 23 5.55 15.42 1.19
C THR A 23 4.83 14.60 2.27
N LEU A 24 4.14 15.25 3.21
CA LEU A 24 3.38 14.56 4.25
C LEU A 24 2.27 13.66 3.67
N TYR A 25 1.60 14.09 2.60
CA TYR A 25 0.60 13.28 1.91
C TYR A 25 1.24 11.98 1.37
N PHE A 26 2.31 12.07 0.59
CA PHE A 26 2.99 10.88 0.05
C PHE A 26 3.50 9.95 1.15
N ILE A 27 4.06 10.52 2.23
CA ILE A 27 4.51 9.74 3.39
C ILE A 27 3.37 8.93 4.02
N ASN A 28 2.20 9.56 4.18
CA ASN A 28 1.05 8.87 4.76
C ASN A 28 0.47 7.80 3.81
N GLN A 29 0.50 8.05 2.49
CA GLN A 29 0.13 7.03 1.50
C GLN A 29 1.05 5.81 1.60
N LEU A 30 2.37 6.03 1.67
CA LEU A 30 3.35 4.95 1.80
C LEU A 30 3.20 4.16 3.09
N ARG A 31 2.93 4.82 4.22
CA ARG A 31 2.63 4.13 5.50
C ARG A 31 1.41 3.23 5.40
N ALA A 32 0.35 3.72 4.76
CA ALA A 32 -0.85 2.92 4.53
C ALA A 32 -0.54 1.71 3.64
N ILE A 33 0.20 1.91 2.55
CA ILE A 33 0.59 0.84 1.64
C ILE A 33 1.49 -0.20 2.34
N GLN A 34 2.39 0.23 3.22
CA GLN A 34 3.21 -0.68 4.01
C GLN A 34 2.34 -1.65 4.84
N VAL A 35 1.33 -1.12 5.54
CA VAL A 35 0.42 -1.95 6.35
C VAL A 35 -0.37 -2.90 5.45
N MET A 36 -0.83 -2.42 4.28
CA MET A 36 -1.53 -3.26 3.30
C MET A 36 -0.62 -4.39 2.80
N LEU A 37 0.61 -4.10 2.38
CA LEU A 37 1.56 -5.11 1.90
C LEU A 37 1.89 -6.16 2.97
N ALA A 38 2.05 -5.74 4.24
CA ALA A 38 2.25 -6.66 5.33
C ALA A 38 1.04 -7.62 5.50
N ALA A 39 -0.18 -7.09 5.41
CA ALA A 39 -1.39 -7.92 5.46
C ALA A 39 -1.47 -8.88 4.26
N LEU A 40 -1.16 -8.43 3.05
CA LEU A 40 -1.17 -9.29 1.86
C LEU A 40 -0.11 -10.40 1.93
N LYS A 41 1.09 -10.10 2.42
CA LYS A 41 2.14 -11.11 2.67
C LYS A 41 1.72 -12.13 3.72
N ALA A 42 1.00 -11.71 4.76
CA ALA A 42 0.47 -12.64 5.75
C ALA A 42 -0.63 -13.55 5.14
N LEU A 43 -1.47 -13.02 4.25
CA LEU A 43 -2.47 -13.82 3.53
C LEU A 43 -1.87 -14.82 2.57
N ASP A 44 -0.75 -14.45 1.95
CA ASP A 44 0.01 -15.30 1.04
C ASP A 44 0.55 -16.56 1.72
N GLN A 45 0.78 -16.48 3.03
CA GLN A 45 1.23 -17.59 3.87
C GLN A 45 0.07 -18.42 4.46
N ASP A 46 -1.18 -18.04 4.19
CA ASP A 46 -2.38 -18.71 4.70
C ASP A 46 -3.05 -19.53 3.59
N ILE A 47 -4.08 -20.30 3.95
CA ILE A 47 -4.92 -21.10 3.02
C ILE A 47 -5.60 -20.26 1.93
N CYS A 48 -5.53 -18.92 2.05
CA CYS A 48 -6.05 -17.97 1.09
C CYS A 48 -5.06 -17.58 -0.03
N HIS A 49 -3.85 -18.17 -0.07
CA HIS A 49 -2.84 -17.93 -1.13
C HIS A 49 -3.44 -17.98 -2.55
N ASP A 50 -4.19 -19.04 -2.86
CA ASP A 50 -4.86 -19.23 -4.16
C ASP A 50 -6.25 -18.58 -4.23
N GLY A 51 -6.62 -17.81 -3.21
CA GLY A 51 -7.93 -17.20 -3.10
C GLY A 51 -8.03 -15.97 -3.99
N CYS A 52 -8.96 -15.97 -4.96
CA CYS A 52 -9.28 -14.88 -5.92
C CYS A 52 -9.19 -13.43 -5.37
N SER A 53 -9.43 -13.25 -4.08
CA SER A 53 -9.42 -11.97 -3.40
C SER A 53 -8.01 -11.40 -3.14
N LEU A 54 -7.00 -12.24 -2.94
CA LEU A 54 -5.60 -11.82 -2.77
C LEU A 54 -5.00 -11.33 -4.10
N PRO A 55 -5.03 -12.09 -5.21
CA PRO A 55 -4.47 -11.63 -6.48
C PRO A 55 -5.12 -10.38 -7.04
N SER A 56 -6.45 -10.29 -6.98
CA SER A 56 -7.18 -9.07 -7.39
C SER A 56 -6.71 -7.84 -6.63
N THR A 57 -6.27 -8.04 -5.40
CA THR A 57 -5.90 -6.96 -4.48
C THR A 57 -4.46 -6.57 -4.58
N VAL A 58 -3.57 -7.54 -4.74
CA VAL A 58 -2.19 -7.29 -5.14
C VAL A 58 -2.19 -6.42 -6.40
N ASN A 59 -2.98 -6.77 -7.41
CA ASN A 59 -3.14 -5.98 -8.64
C ASN A 59 -3.64 -4.55 -8.38
N LYS A 60 -4.55 -4.34 -7.42
CA LYS A 60 -5.01 -2.99 -7.03
C LYS A 60 -3.91 -2.20 -6.33
N VAL A 61 -3.13 -2.84 -5.45
CA VAL A 61 -2.00 -2.20 -4.76
C VAL A 61 -0.90 -1.81 -5.75
N ILE A 62 -0.56 -2.67 -6.72
CA ILE A 62 0.39 -2.36 -7.79
C ILE A 62 -0.07 -1.12 -8.58
N LYS A 63 -1.31 -1.13 -9.08
CA LYS A 63 -1.87 0.03 -9.79
C LYS A 63 -1.85 1.32 -8.96
N ARG A 64 -2.08 1.21 -7.65
CA ARG A 64 -2.04 2.36 -6.74
C ARG A 64 -0.62 2.87 -6.54
N LEU A 65 0.36 1.99 -6.43
CA LEU A 65 1.78 2.34 -6.36
C LEU A 65 2.26 3.02 -7.65
N ASP A 66 1.88 2.50 -8.82
CA ASP A 66 2.21 3.12 -10.11
C ASP A 66 1.59 4.51 -10.22
N LYS A 67 0.33 4.66 -9.80
CA LYS A 67 -0.30 5.98 -9.75
C LYS A 67 0.43 6.91 -8.77
N LEU A 68 0.74 6.44 -7.56
CA LEU A 68 1.44 7.24 -6.55
C LEU A 68 2.82 7.69 -7.05
N ARG A 69 3.51 6.85 -7.83
CA ARG A 69 4.77 7.20 -8.51
C ARG A 69 4.56 8.38 -9.45
N ASN A 70 3.60 8.25 -10.38
CA ASN A 70 3.31 9.29 -11.37
C ASN A 70 2.88 10.61 -10.71
N ASP A 71 2.02 10.52 -9.67
CA ASP A 71 1.57 11.67 -8.89
C ASP A 71 2.75 12.34 -8.18
N LEU A 72 3.70 11.56 -7.63
CA LEU A 72 4.90 12.08 -6.98
C LEU A 72 5.85 12.72 -7.99
N GLU A 73 6.07 12.10 -9.15
CA GLU A 73 6.90 12.65 -10.22
C GLU A 73 6.36 14.01 -10.69
N ALA A 74 5.04 14.13 -10.85
CA ALA A 74 4.35 15.37 -11.23
C ALA A 74 4.22 16.41 -10.11
N SER A 75 4.51 16.05 -8.85
CA SER A 75 4.37 16.96 -7.71
C SER A 75 5.52 17.97 -7.59
N ASP A 76 5.27 19.00 -6.80
CA ASP A 76 6.17 20.06 -6.35
C ASP A 76 7.09 19.66 -5.18
N VAL A 77 7.08 18.37 -4.77
CA VAL A 77 7.99 17.84 -3.75
C VAL A 77 9.44 18.02 -4.18
N ALA A 78 10.27 18.54 -3.27
CA ALA A 78 11.70 18.77 -3.49
C ALA A 78 12.44 17.50 -3.94
N SER A 79 13.37 17.64 -4.88
CA SER A 79 14.04 16.51 -5.56
C SER A 79 14.68 15.50 -4.60
N GLU A 80 15.37 15.96 -3.56
CA GLU A 80 16.01 15.10 -2.56
C GLU A 80 14.98 14.18 -1.85
N LYS A 81 13.84 14.74 -1.46
CA LYS A 81 12.74 13.97 -0.84
C LYS A 81 12.06 13.06 -1.86
N LYS A 82 11.92 13.53 -3.10
CA LYS A 82 11.30 12.79 -4.20
C LYS A 82 12.08 11.51 -4.48
N GLU A 83 13.41 11.55 -4.55
CA GLU A 83 14.26 10.36 -4.73
C GLU A 83 14.06 9.33 -3.62
N SER A 84 14.04 9.76 -2.35
CA SER A 84 13.79 8.87 -1.22
C SER A 84 12.41 8.21 -1.29
N LEU A 85 11.37 8.99 -1.59
CA LEU A 85 10.00 8.49 -1.71
C LEU A 85 9.83 7.54 -2.92
N LEU A 86 10.43 7.85 -4.06
CA LEU A 86 10.43 6.99 -5.25
C LEU A 86 11.11 5.65 -4.96
N SER A 87 12.26 5.66 -4.27
CA SER A 87 12.94 4.43 -3.86
C SER A 87 12.05 3.54 -2.97
N LYS A 88 11.24 4.13 -2.08
CA LYS A 88 10.26 3.37 -1.29
C LYS A 88 9.13 2.81 -2.14
N ILE A 89 8.62 3.57 -3.11
CA ILE A 89 7.60 3.09 -4.06
C ILE A 89 8.14 1.90 -4.85
N ASP A 90 9.36 1.99 -5.38
CA ASP A 90 10.02 0.91 -6.12
C ASP A 90 10.19 -0.35 -5.26
N SER A 91 10.61 -0.18 -4.00
CA SER A 91 10.70 -1.31 -3.06
C SER A 91 9.34 -1.96 -2.81
N PHE A 92 8.28 -1.17 -2.66
CA PHE A 92 6.92 -1.67 -2.46
C PHE A 92 6.35 -2.34 -3.71
N LEU A 93 6.67 -1.83 -4.90
CA LEU A 93 6.33 -2.48 -6.16
C LEU A 93 7.03 -3.83 -6.28
N ALA A 94 8.33 -3.91 -5.95
CA ALA A 94 9.06 -5.18 -5.97
C ALA A 94 8.44 -6.21 -5.01
N ASP A 95 8.03 -5.78 -3.82
CA ASP A 95 7.35 -6.63 -2.84
C ASP A 95 5.97 -7.09 -3.31
N ALA A 96 5.16 -6.17 -3.88
CA ALA A 96 3.84 -6.49 -4.39
C ALA A 96 3.92 -7.47 -5.57
N ASN A 97 4.89 -7.29 -6.46
CA ASN A 97 5.07 -8.14 -7.64
C ASN A 97 5.48 -9.58 -7.32
N ARG A 98 5.99 -9.84 -6.12
CA ARG A 98 6.30 -11.20 -5.64
C ARG A 98 5.07 -11.97 -5.14
N LEU A 99 3.96 -11.27 -4.90
CA LEU A 99 2.71 -11.89 -4.45
C LEU A 99 1.91 -12.43 -5.65
N PRO A 100 0.98 -13.39 -5.43
CA PRO A 100 0.09 -13.90 -6.46
C PRO A 100 -0.68 -12.78 -7.14
N GLN A 101 -0.75 -12.83 -8.47
CA GLN A 101 -1.43 -11.83 -9.31
C GLN A 101 -2.44 -12.46 -10.27
N ASP A 102 -2.40 -13.79 -10.43
CA ASP A 102 -3.34 -14.52 -11.27
C ASP A 102 -4.74 -14.53 -10.65
N THR A 103 -5.70 -14.00 -11.40
CA THR A 103 -7.11 -13.90 -10.98
C THR A 103 -7.99 -14.99 -11.61
N SER A 104 -7.40 -15.91 -12.37
CA SER A 104 -8.12 -17.00 -13.04
C SER A 104 -8.72 -18.02 -12.08
N GLN A 105 -8.17 -18.14 -10.87
CA GLN A 105 -8.58 -19.13 -9.88
C GLN A 105 -9.73 -18.62 -9.00
N THR A 106 -10.67 -19.51 -8.67
CA THR A 106 -11.79 -19.19 -7.79
C THR A 106 -11.34 -19.26 -6.34
N CYS A 107 -11.86 -18.37 -5.47
CA CYS A 107 -11.53 -18.45 -4.05
C CYS A 107 -11.98 -19.80 -3.48
N ARG A 108 -11.09 -20.49 -2.75
CA ARG A 108 -11.39 -21.80 -2.14
C ARG A 108 -12.61 -21.76 -1.22
N LYS A 109 -12.89 -20.63 -0.57
CA LYS A 109 -14.13 -20.40 0.19
C LYS A 109 -15.36 -20.33 -0.70
N SER A 110 -15.29 -19.59 -1.81
CA SER A 110 -16.37 -19.55 -2.80
C SER A 110 -16.56 -20.90 -3.50
N ALA A 111 -15.51 -21.70 -3.61
CA ALA A 111 -15.55 -23.08 -4.11
C ALA A 111 -16.06 -24.10 -3.05
N GLY A 112 -16.32 -23.68 -1.81
CA GLY A 112 -16.80 -24.55 -0.73
C GLY A 112 -15.71 -25.41 -0.06
N GLU A 113 -14.44 -25.22 -0.43
CA GLU A 113 -13.28 -25.96 0.10
C GLU A 113 -12.72 -25.35 1.39
N CYS A 114 -13.12 -24.12 1.73
CA CYS A 114 -12.69 -23.43 2.95
C CYS A 114 -13.88 -23.14 3.87
N VAL A 115 -13.80 -23.62 5.12
CA VAL A 115 -14.85 -23.52 6.16
C VAL A 115 -14.69 -22.29 7.06
N ILE A 116 -13.71 -21.42 6.81
CA ILE A 116 -13.52 -20.18 7.58
C ILE A 116 -14.75 -19.28 7.39
N GLY A 117 -15.42 -18.96 8.50
CA GLY A 117 -16.65 -18.16 8.54
C GLY A 117 -16.49 -16.70 8.07
N ALA A 118 -17.46 -15.83 8.38
CA ALA A 118 -17.49 -14.44 7.91
C ALA A 118 -16.24 -13.59 8.27
N GLY A 119 -15.43 -14.04 9.24
CA GLY A 119 -14.20 -13.39 9.69
C GLY A 119 -12.93 -13.81 8.94
N CYS A 120 -13.00 -14.10 7.64
CA CYS A 120 -11.80 -14.41 6.86
C CYS A 120 -10.82 -13.24 6.96
N PHE A 121 -9.60 -13.49 7.44
CA PHE A 121 -8.55 -12.49 7.56
C PHE A 121 -8.29 -11.80 6.21
N ALA A 122 -8.46 -12.53 5.10
CA ALA A 122 -8.39 -11.98 3.74
C ALA A 122 -9.43 -10.89 3.53
N THR A 123 -10.70 -11.15 3.83
CA THR A 123 -11.78 -10.17 3.71
C THR A 123 -11.57 -8.94 4.59
N GLY A 124 -11.05 -9.13 5.81
CA GLY A 124 -10.71 -8.02 6.71
C GLY A 124 -9.59 -7.14 6.15
N ALA A 125 -8.49 -7.74 5.69
CA ALA A 125 -7.38 -7.03 5.09
C ALA A 125 -7.77 -6.29 3.79
N LEU A 126 -8.67 -6.87 3.01
CA LEU A 126 -9.22 -6.26 1.80
C LEU A 126 -10.03 -4.99 2.10
N ASN A 127 -10.81 -5.02 3.17
CA ASN A 127 -11.61 -3.88 3.59
C ASN A 127 -10.73 -2.72 4.10
N LEU A 128 -9.51 -2.98 4.58
CA LEU A 128 -8.56 -1.93 4.98
C LEU A 128 -8.15 -1.04 3.81
N ILE A 129 -8.23 -1.52 2.57
CA ILE A 129 -7.83 -0.75 1.37
C ILE A 129 -8.72 0.49 1.20
N GLY A 130 -10.03 0.34 1.42
CA GLY A 130 -10.99 1.44 1.26
C GLY A 130 -10.91 2.53 2.33
N ILE A 131 -10.26 2.26 3.48
CA ILE A 131 -10.15 3.20 4.60
C ILE A 131 -8.95 4.15 4.44
N THR A 132 -8.00 3.80 3.57
CA THR A 132 -6.71 4.50 3.44
C THR A 132 -6.71 5.63 2.41
N GLU A 133 -7.88 6.14 2.00
CA GLU A 133 -8.01 7.23 1.02
C GLU A 133 -8.31 8.58 1.70
N PRO A 134 -7.31 9.31 2.24
CA PRO A 134 -7.49 10.74 2.43
C PRO A 134 -7.54 11.42 1.06
N LYS A 135 -8.47 12.38 0.91
CA LYS A 135 -8.60 13.21 -0.29
C LYS A 135 -7.24 13.86 -0.59
N ALA A 136 -6.73 13.66 -1.82
CA ALA A 136 -5.48 14.28 -2.24
C ALA A 136 -5.53 15.81 -1.99
N PRO A 137 -4.46 16.42 -1.46
CA PRO A 137 -4.40 17.87 -1.37
C PRO A 137 -4.60 18.45 -2.78
N LYS A 138 -5.32 19.57 -2.87
CA LYS A 138 -5.40 20.31 -4.14
C LYS A 138 -3.99 20.82 -4.43
N ILE A 139 -3.37 20.23 -5.44
CA ILE A 139 -2.15 20.74 -6.07
C ILE A 139 -2.52 22.03 -6.81
#